data_AF-A0A536D8X5-F1
#
_entry.id   AF-A0A536D8X5-F1
#
_cell.length_a   1.000
_cell.length_b   1.000
_cell.length_c   1.000
_cell.angle_alpha   90.00
_cell.angle_beta   90.00
_cell.angle_gamma   90.00
#
_symmetry.space_group_name_H-M   'P 1'
#
loop_
_entity.id
_entity.type
_entity.pdbx_description
1 polymer ?
#
loop_
_entity_poly.entity_id
_entity_poly.type
_entity_poly.pdbx_seq_one_letter_code
_entity_poly.pdbx_strand_id
1 'polypeptide(L)'
;KPADVKAFHDLPQPINVMTLAEDWCGDVVANLPVLGRLAQASNGKLNVRIHLRDQEPGSHIMDQHLNRGQFKSIPTLIFLDGNFRELGVWIERPDSVTKLREEKRQALYQQHPEWGDPSKPIAELPEEVRTQIQQATGAMRTETKPFANAEVVRELRELVERAIARQPV
;
A
#
# COMPACT_ATOMS: atom_id res chain seq x y z
N LYS A 1 10.88 -11.59 5.35
CA LYS A 1 11.66 -12.83 5.58
C LYS A 1 12.86 -12.87 4.62
N PRO A 2 13.89 -13.71 4.84
CA PRO A 2 15.06 -13.75 3.94
C PRO A 2 14.70 -14.03 2.48
N ALA A 3 13.74 -14.93 2.23
CA ALA A 3 13.25 -15.24 0.89
C ALA A 3 12.60 -14.04 0.19
N ASP A 4 11.94 -13.16 0.95
CA ASP A 4 11.25 -12.01 0.38
C ASP A 4 12.22 -10.96 -0.15
N VAL A 5 13.33 -10.76 0.56
CA VAL A 5 14.38 -9.82 0.16
C VAL A 5 15.17 -10.37 -1.03
N LYS A 6 15.38 -11.70 -1.07
CA LYS A 6 16.12 -12.38 -2.13
C LYS A 6 15.53 -12.12 -3.52
N ALA A 7 14.22 -12.11 -3.66
CA ALA A 7 13.56 -11.85 -4.94
C ALA A 7 13.91 -10.46 -5.54
N PHE A 8 14.09 -9.45 -4.68
CA PHE A 8 14.46 -8.10 -5.13
C PHE A 8 15.98 -7.94 -5.30
N HIS A 9 16.78 -8.62 -4.49
CA HIS A 9 18.24 -8.65 -4.63
C HIS A 9 18.66 -9.31 -5.95
N ASP A 10 18.02 -10.42 -6.31
CA ASP A 10 18.36 -11.25 -7.46
C ASP A 10 17.61 -10.87 -8.74
N LEU A 11 17.05 -9.66 -8.79
CA LEU A 11 16.45 -9.12 -10.02
C LEU A 11 17.43 -9.31 -11.20
N PRO A 12 17.01 -9.94 -12.31
CA PRO A 12 17.89 -10.16 -13.46
C PRO A 12 18.22 -8.85 -14.18
N GLN A 13 17.28 -7.90 -14.16
CA GLN A 13 17.41 -6.58 -14.75
C GLN A 13 16.77 -5.51 -13.87
N PRO A 14 17.16 -4.22 -14.02
CA PRO A 14 16.54 -3.14 -13.28
C PRO A 14 15.04 -3.03 -13.57
N ILE A 15 14.26 -2.76 -12.52
CA ILE A 15 12.83 -2.44 -12.57
C ILE A 15 12.65 -1.03 -12.06
N ASN A 16 11.94 -0.22 -12.83
CA ASN A 16 11.56 1.14 -12.42
C ASN A 16 10.19 1.07 -11.74
N VAL A 17 10.01 1.80 -10.63
CA VAL A 17 8.73 1.89 -9.93
C VAL A 17 8.33 3.34 -9.83
N MET A 18 7.28 3.72 -10.56
CA MET A 18 6.67 5.02 -10.42
C MET A 18 5.59 4.96 -9.36
N THR A 19 5.68 5.81 -8.34
CA THR A 19 4.83 5.78 -7.16
C THR A 19 4.02 7.06 -7.08
N LEU A 20 2.70 6.95 -7.03
CA LEU A 20 1.81 8.05 -6.69
C LEU A 20 1.50 8.00 -5.20
N ALA A 21 1.74 9.08 -4.48
CA ALA A 21 1.61 9.11 -3.03
C ALA A 21 1.29 10.53 -2.52
N GLU A 22 0.77 10.59 -1.29
CA GLU A 22 0.58 11.81 -0.52
C GLU A 22 0.82 11.51 0.96
N ASP A 23 1.36 12.47 1.70
CA ASP A 23 1.77 12.31 3.09
C ASP A 23 0.60 12.18 4.07
N TRP A 24 -0.57 12.72 3.72
CA TRP A 24 -1.79 12.64 4.50
C TRP A 24 -2.44 11.25 4.46
N CYS A 25 -2.02 10.35 3.55
CA CYS A 25 -2.63 9.04 3.39
C CYS A 25 -2.02 8.01 4.35
N GLY A 26 -2.86 7.44 5.23
CA GLY A 26 -2.43 6.41 6.17
C GLY A 26 -1.88 5.13 5.53
N ASP A 27 -2.37 4.76 4.33
CA ASP A 27 -1.84 3.60 3.59
C ASP A 27 -0.49 3.90 2.92
N VAL A 28 -0.25 5.14 2.50
CA VAL A 28 1.08 5.58 2.05
C VAL A 28 2.08 5.47 3.20
N VAL A 29 1.75 6.03 4.36
CA VAL A 29 2.59 5.98 5.56
C VAL A 29 2.87 4.53 6.00
N ALA A 30 1.90 3.63 5.83
CA ALA A 30 2.07 2.22 6.17
C ALA A 30 2.95 1.46 5.16
N ASN A 31 2.72 1.66 3.86
CA ASN A 31 3.21 0.74 2.83
C ASN A 31 4.45 1.25 2.09
N LEU A 32 4.62 2.57 1.94
CA LEU A 32 5.77 3.14 1.24
C LEU A 32 7.12 2.83 1.91
N PRO A 33 7.23 2.82 3.26
CA PRO A 33 8.47 2.38 3.92
C PRO A 33 8.85 0.92 3.64
N VAL A 34 7.87 0.05 3.38
CA VAL A 34 8.12 -1.34 2.98
C VAL A 34 8.79 -1.36 1.62
N LEU A 35 8.22 -0.66 0.63
CA LEU A 35 8.83 -0.51 -0.70
C LEU A 35 10.25 0.07 -0.62
N GLY A 36 10.47 1.11 0.19
CA GLY A 36 11.79 1.72 0.36
C GLY A 36 12.85 0.73 0.87
N ARG A 37 12.49 -0.14 1.81
CA ARG A 37 13.40 -1.21 2.30
C ARG A 37 13.70 -2.26 1.24
N LEU A 38 12.70 -2.65 0.44
CA LEU A 38 12.88 -3.56 -0.68
C LEU A 38 13.80 -2.95 -1.74
N ALA A 39 13.63 -1.65 -2.01
CA ALA A 39 14.49 -0.90 -2.94
C ALA A 39 15.95 -0.88 -2.46
N GLN A 40 16.20 -0.58 -1.18
CA GLN A 40 17.53 -0.64 -0.59
C GLN A 40 18.16 -2.03 -0.73
N ALA A 41 17.38 -3.09 -0.51
CA ALA A 41 17.88 -4.45 -0.58
C ALA A 41 18.09 -4.98 -2.01
N SER A 42 17.56 -4.29 -3.02
CA SER A 42 17.71 -4.65 -4.44
C SER A 42 19.09 -4.37 -5.03
N ASN A 43 20.00 -3.77 -4.25
CA ASN A 43 21.34 -3.37 -4.69
C ASN A 43 21.31 -2.47 -5.96
N GLY A 44 20.37 -1.52 -5.98
CA GLY A 44 20.21 -0.55 -7.08
C GLY A 44 19.40 -1.05 -8.28
N LYS A 45 18.76 -2.22 -8.19
CA LYS A 45 17.94 -2.78 -9.28
C LYS A 45 16.47 -2.42 -9.21
N LEU A 46 15.97 -1.92 -8.07
CA LEU A 46 14.61 -1.43 -7.93
C LEU A 46 14.63 0.10 -7.77
N ASN A 47 14.36 0.80 -8.87
CA ASN A 47 14.47 2.26 -8.95
C ASN A 47 13.12 2.91 -8.64
N VAL A 48 12.93 3.37 -7.41
CA VAL A 48 11.67 3.99 -6.97
C VAL A 48 11.69 5.50 -7.18
N ARG A 49 10.67 6.05 -7.84
CA ARG A 49 10.42 7.50 -7.97
C ARG A 49 9.02 7.83 -7.49
N ILE A 50 8.89 8.88 -6.69
CA ILE A 50 7.62 9.30 -6.09
C ILE A 50 7.15 10.59 -6.75
N HIS A 51 5.89 10.61 -7.14
CA HIS A 51 5.15 11.79 -7.60
C HIS A 51 3.97 12.03 -6.67
N LEU A 52 3.66 13.29 -6.42
CA LEU A 52 2.45 13.65 -5.69
C LEU A 52 1.23 13.30 -6.52
N ARG A 53 0.23 12.68 -5.91
CA ARG A 53 -0.98 12.19 -6.58
C ARG A 53 -1.71 13.33 -7.27
N ASP A 54 -1.83 14.48 -6.61
CA ASP A 54 -2.70 15.57 -7.04
C ASP A 54 -1.98 16.62 -7.89
N GLN A 55 -0.68 16.45 -8.15
CA GLN A 55 0.13 17.35 -8.98
C GLN A 55 0.51 16.70 -10.30
N GLU A 56 0.77 17.49 -11.34
CA GLU A 56 1.31 16.98 -12.60
C GLU A 56 2.74 16.42 -12.40
N PRO A 57 3.07 15.23 -12.96
CA PRO A 57 2.24 14.41 -13.85
C PRO A 57 1.35 13.37 -13.13
N GLY A 58 1.37 13.32 -11.80
CA GLY A 58 0.65 12.32 -10.99
C GLY A 58 -0.86 12.36 -11.16
N SER A 59 -1.46 13.54 -11.29
CA SER A 59 -2.91 13.72 -11.53
C SER A 59 -3.38 13.00 -12.79
N HIS A 60 -2.68 13.22 -13.91
CA HIS A 60 -2.98 12.58 -15.19
C HIS A 60 -2.79 11.06 -15.15
N ILE A 61 -1.72 10.59 -14.51
CA ILE A 61 -1.41 9.17 -14.42
C ILE A 61 -2.45 8.46 -13.54
N MET A 62 -2.89 9.10 -12.46
CA MET A 62 -3.90 8.55 -11.56
C MET A 62 -5.22 8.25 -12.29
N ASP A 63 -5.61 9.08 -13.27
CA ASP A 63 -6.81 8.83 -14.08
C ASP A 63 -6.74 7.53 -14.90
N GLN A 64 -5.54 7.05 -15.20
CA GLN A 64 -5.31 5.80 -15.92
C GLN A 64 -5.26 4.56 -15.00
N HIS A 65 -5.11 4.76 -13.69
CA HIS A 65 -4.82 3.72 -12.71
C HIS A 65 -5.85 3.68 -11.56
N LEU A 66 -7.13 3.72 -11.91
CA LEU A 66 -8.20 3.71 -10.92
C LEU A 66 -8.30 2.35 -10.21
N ASN A 67 -8.28 2.38 -8.88
CA ASN A 67 -8.55 1.23 -8.04
C ASN A 67 -9.96 0.71 -8.31
N ARG A 68 -10.06 -0.56 -8.75
CA ARG A 68 -11.31 -1.21 -9.18
C ARG A 68 -12.05 -0.42 -10.28
N GLY A 69 -11.33 0.40 -11.06
CA GLY A 69 -11.90 1.27 -12.08
C GLY A 69 -12.71 2.46 -11.54
N GLN A 70 -12.65 2.72 -10.22
CA GLN A 70 -13.53 3.69 -9.56
C GLN A 70 -12.79 4.73 -8.72
N PHE A 71 -11.74 4.34 -7.99
CA PHE A 71 -11.17 5.20 -6.95
C PHE A 71 -9.72 5.59 -7.25
N LYS A 72 -9.39 6.85 -7.01
CA LYS A 72 -8.00 7.38 -7.06
C LYS A 72 -7.24 7.02 -5.77
N SER A 73 -7.01 5.73 -5.54
CA SER A 73 -6.35 5.23 -4.34
C SER A 73 -4.83 5.40 -4.38
N ILE A 74 -4.23 5.57 -3.20
CA ILE A 74 -2.78 5.66 -3.02
C ILE A 74 -2.32 4.82 -1.81
N PRO A 75 -1.06 4.34 -1.81
CA PRO A 75 -0.08 4.51 -2.88
C PRO A 75 -0.43 3.68 -4.11
N THR A 76 -0.19 4.22 -5.30
CA THR A 76 -0.27 3.48 -6.56
C THR A 76 1.15 3.26 -7.06
N LEU A 77 1.58 2.00 -7.11
CA LEU A 77 2.93 1.58 -7.48
C LEU A 77 2.89 0.94 -8.87
N ILE A 78 3.44 1.63 -9.85
CA ILE A 78 3.47 1.20 -11.24
C ILE A 78 4.86 0.66 -11.54
N PHE A 79 4.96 -0.65 -11.74
CA PHE A 79 6.21 -1.35 -12.04
C PHE A 79 6.44 -1.36 -13.55
N LEU A 80 7.64 -0.99 -13.96
CA LEU A 80 8.02 -0.73 -15.34
C LEU A 80 9.36 -1.43 -15.67
N ASP A 81 9.50 -1.92 -16.88
CA ASP A 81 10.77 -2.47 -17.38
C ASP A 81 11.78 -1.37 -17.74
N GLY A 82 12.94 -1.76 -18.30
CA GLY A 82 13.98 -0.84 -18.75
C GLY A 82 13.55 0.07 -19.92
N ASN A 83 12.48 -0.28 -20.65
CA ASN A 83 11.89 0.50 -21.73
C ASN A 83 10.64 1.27 -21.29
N PHE A 84 10.39 1.37 -19.98
CA PHE A 84 9.21 1.99 -19.38
C PHE A 84 7.88 1.35 -19.82
N ARG A 85 7.87 0.05 -20.15
CA ARG A 85 6.64 -0.71 -20.36
C ARG A 85 6.11 -1.24 -19.05
N GLU A 86 4.80 -1.19 -18.86
CA GLU A 86 4.14 -1.66 -17.65
C GLU A 86 4.26 -3.18 -17.47
N LEU A 87 4.79 -3.56 -16.30
CA LEU A 87 4.90 -4.93 -15.84
C LEU A 87 3.74 -5.32 -14.93
N GLY A 88 3.20 -4.33 -14.20
CA GLY A 88 2.03 -4.47 -13.35
C GLY A 88 1.90 -3.32 -12.37
N VAL A 89 0.74 -3.26 -11.71
CA VAL A 89 0.38 -2.18 -10.80
C VAL A 89 -0.06 -2.78 -9.46
N TRP A 90 0.37 -2.16 -8.38
CA TRP A 90 -0.07 -2.46 -7.02
C TRP A 90 -0.68 -1.22 -6.40
N ILE A 91 -1.89 -1.32 -5.82
CA ILE A 91 -2.69 -0.16 -5.39
C ILE A 91 -3.14 -0.32 -3.94
N GLU A 92 -2.94 0.74 -3.15
CA GLU A 92 -3.40 0.92 -1.76
C GLU A 92 -2.80 -0.08 -0.78
N ARG A 93 -3.26 -1.34 -0.77
CA ARG A 93 -2.92 -2.39 0.19
C ARG A 93 -3.45 -3.77 -0.26
N PRO A 94 -2.96 -4.87 0.34
CA PRO A 94 -3.49 -6.21 0.11
C PRO A 94 -4.94 -6.34 0.59
N ASP A 95 -5.76 -7.12 -0.12
CA ASP A 95 -7.16 -7.39 0.28
C ASP A 95 -7.25 -8.07 1.65
N SER A 96 -6.26 -8.92 1.99
CA SER A 96 -6.16 -9.57 3.30
C SER A 96 -6.01 -8.56 4.45
N VAL A 97 -5.32 -7.44 4.22
CA VAL A 97 -5.17 -6.35 5.19
C VAL A 97 -6.46 -5.55 5.32
N THR A 98 -7.18 -5.33 4.21
CA THR A 98 -8.51 -4.70 4.24
C THR A 98 -9.49 -5.53 5.06
N LYS A 99 -9.55 -6.85 4.84
CA LYS A 99 -10.39 -7.77 5.60
C LYS A 99 -10.08 -7.74 7.10
N LEU A 100 -8.81 -7.84 7.48
CA LEU A 100 -8.40 -7.80 8.88
C LEU A 100 -8.77 -6.48 9.56
N ARG A 101 -8.57 -5.34 8.87
CA ARG A 101 -8.93 -4.02 9.40
C ARG A 101 -10.44 -3.90 9.61
N GLU A 102 -11.24 -4.46 8.71
CA GLU A 102 -12.70 -4.47 8.86
C GLU A 102 -13.12 -5.30 10.08
N GLU A 103 -12.63 -6.53 10.19
CA GLU A 103 -12.93 -7.43 11.31
C GLU A 103 -12.57 -6.80 12.66
N LYS A 104 -11.36 -6.24 12.76
CA LYS A 104 -10.89 -5.56 13.98
C LYS A 104 -11.71 -4.30 14.27
N ARG A 105 -12.08 -3.52 13.25
CA ARG A 105 -12.96 -2.35 13.43
C ARG A 105 -14.31 -2.77 14.02
N GLN A 106 -14.95 -3.79 13.45
CA GLN A 106 -16.22 -4.30 13.96
C GLN A 106 -16.10 -4.78 15.40
N ALA A 107 -15.04 -5.53 15.74
CA ALA A 107 -14.79 -5.97 17.10
C ALA A 107 -14.62 -4.80 18.09
N LEU A 108 -13.94 -3.73 17.68
CA LEU A 108 -13.78 -2.53 18.52
C LEU A 108 -15.13 -1.85 18.79
N TYR A 109 -15.99 -1.68 17.78
CA TYR A 109 -17.34 -1.10 17.99
C TYR A 109 -18.25 -2.00 18.84
N GLN A 110 -18.09 -3.32 18.78
CA GLN A 110 -18.81 -4.24 19.68
C GLN A 110 -18.36 -4.11 21.14
N GLN A 111 -17.07 -3.81 21.37
CA GLN A 111 -16.51 -3.58 22.70
C GLN A 111 -16.83 -2.19 23.25
N HIS A 112 -17.14 -1.24 22.36
CA HIS A 112 -17.45 0.15 22.69
C HIS A 112 -18.81 0.59 22.12
N PRO A 113 -19.95 0.08 22.65
CA PRO A 113 -21.28 0.46 22.18
C PRO A 113 -21.55 1.98 22.25
N GLU A 114 -20.86 2.69 23.14
CA GLU A 114 -20.93 4.15 23.30
C GLU A 114 -20.45 4.93 22.07
N TRP A 115 -19.66 4.31 21.18
CA TRP A 115 -19.24 4.94 19.92
C TRP A 115 -20.35 5.02 18.88
N GLY A 116 -21.45 4.29 19.09
CA GLY A 116 -22.62 4.30 18.22
C GLY A 116 -22.43 3.46 16.96
N ASP A 117 -22.94 3.97 15.84
CA ASP A 117 -23.04 3.23 14.58
C ASP A 117 -21.73 3.32 13.77
N PRO A 118 -21.05 2.19 13.46
CA PRO A 118 -19.83 2.17 12.68
C PRO A 118 -19.99 2.65 11.23
N SER A 119 -21.21 2.78 10.70
CA SER A 119 -21.43 3.35 9.36
C SER A 119 -21.48 4.87 9.34
N LYS A 120 -21.61 5.53 10.51
CA LYS A 120 -21.63 7.00 10.56
C LYS A 120 -20.26 7.58 10.24
N PRO A 121 -20.19 8.69 9.50
CA PRO A 121 -18.94 9.39 9.29
C PRO A 121 -18.32 9.78 10.63
N ILE A 122 -17.05 9.42 10.85
CA ILE A 122 -16.34 9.71 12.12
C ILE A 122 -16.39 11.22 12.42
N ALA A 123 -16.37 12.09 11.41
CA ALA A 123 -16.42 13.53 11.57
C ALA A 123 -17.70 14.06 12.26
N GLU A 124 -18.80 13.29 12.23
CA GLU A 124 -20.08 13.65 12.87
C GLU A 124 -20.16 13.21 14.34
N LEU A 125 -19.20 12.44 14.82
CA LEU A 125 -19.19 11.92 16.19
C LEU A 125 -18.65 12.98 17.19
N PRO A 126 -19.05 12.89 18.48
CA PRO A 126 -18.47 13.72 19.53
C PRO A 126 -16.94 13.65 19.54
N GLU A 127 -16.27 14.76 19.84
CA GLU A 127 -14.80 14.85 19.80
C GLU A 127 -14.10 13.80 20.67
N GLU A 128 -14.66 13.50 21.84
CA GLU A 128 -14.16 12.46 22.72
C GLU A 128 -14.21 11.08 22.05
N VAL A 129 -15.34 10.73 21.43
CA VAL A 129 -15.52 9.47 20.69
C VAL A 129 -14.57 9.41 19.49
N ARG A 130 -14.42 10.50 18.73
CA ARG A 130 -13.47 10.59 17.62
C ARG A 130 -12.05 10.30 18.08
N THR A 131 -11.65 10.86 19.22
CA THR A 131 -10.31 10.68 19.80
C THR A 131 -10.09 9.24 20.24
N GLN A 132 -11.06 8.61 20.91
CA GLN A 132 -10.99 7.21 21.32
C GLN A 132 -10.88 6.27 20.11
N ILE A 133 -11.72 6.46 19.08
CA ILE A 133 -11.67 5.69 17.84
C ILE A 133 -10.30 5.83 17.16
N GLN A 134 -9.76 7.05 17.09
CA GLN A 134 -8.45 7.31 16.49
C GLN A 134 -7.33 6.58 17.25
N GLN A 135 -7.33 6.63 18.58
CA GLN A 135 -6.35 5.94 19.42
C GLN A 135 -6.46 4.42 19.28
N ALA A 136 -7.67 3.86 19.37
CA ALA A 136 -7.91 2.43 19.21
C ALA A 136 -7.50 1.93 17.82
N THR A 137 -7.83 2.69 16.77
CA THR A 137 -7.42 2.39 15.39
C THR A 137 -5.90 2.43 15.25
N GLY A 138 -5.23 3.41 15.87
CA GLY A 138 -3.77 3.52 15.88
C GLY A 138 -3.10 2.32 16.58
N ALA A 139 -3.62 1.92 17.74
CA ALA A 139 -3.16 0.75 18.48
C ALA A 139 -3.35 -0.54 17.66
N MET A 140 -4.53 -0.74 17.09
CA MET A 140 -4.84 -1.87 16.20
C MET A 140 -3.90 -1.91 14.98
N ARG A 141 -3.62 -0.76 14.34
CA ARG A 141 -2.66 -0.70 13.23
C ARG A 141 -1.25 -1.07 13.65
N THR A 142 -0.85 -0.68 14.86
CA THR A 142 0.46 -1.03 15.43
C THR A 142 0.56 -2.54 15.69
N GLU A 143 -0.47 -3.11 16.31
CA GLU A 143 -0.60 -4.55 16.58
C GLU A 143 -0.52 -5.38 15.29
N THR A 144 -1.26 -4.97 14.26
CA THR A 144 -1.40 -5.72 12.99
C THR A 144 -0.31 -5.43 11.97
N LYS A 145 0.59 -4.48 12.24
CA LYS A 145 1.67 -4.07 11.34
C LYS A 145 2.56 -5.22 10.83
N PRO A 146 2.98 -6.20 11.66
CA PRO A 146 3.80 -7.31 11.18
C PRO A 146 3.11 -8.13 10.10
N PHE A 147 1.82 -8.42 10.28
CA PHE A 147 0.99 -9.11 9.29
C PHE A 147 0.84 -8.28 8.02
N ALA A 148 0.46 -7.00 8.15
CA ALA A 148 0.27 -6.13 7.01
C ALA A 148 1.53 -5.99 6.16
N ASN A 149 2.68 -5.78 6.81
CA ASN A 149 3.97 -5.71 6.11
C ASN A 149 4.30 -7.02 5.39
N ALA A 150 4.03 -8.18 6.00
CA ALA A 150 4.30 -9.47 5.37
C ALA A 150 3.44 -9.66 4.11
N GLU A 151 2.18 -9.25 4.13
CA GLU A 151 1.28 -9.35 2.98
C GLU A 151 1.67 -8.37 1.86
N VAL A 152 2.04 -7.13 2.19
CA VAL A 152 2.57 -6.17 1.20
C VAL A 152 3.80 -6.77 0.51
N VAL A 153 4.75 -7.27 1.29
CA VAL A 153 5.97 -7.88 0.77
C VAL A 153 5.66 -9.09 -0.13
N ARG A 154 4.72 -9.94 0.29
CA ARG A 154 4.28 -11.11 -0.48
C ARG A 154 3.74 -10.70 -1.86
N GLU A 155 2.81 -9.75 -1.91
CA GLU A 155 2.19 -9.33 -3.18
C GLU A 155 3.19 -8.63 -4.11
N LEU A 156 4.06 -7.76 -3.56
CA LEU A 156 5.10 -7.09 -4.36
C LEU A 156 6.09 -8.11 -4.93
N ARG A 157 6.48 -9.12 -4.16
CA ARG A 157 7.33 -10.22 -4.63
C ARG A 157 6.65 -10.98 -5.77
N GLU A 158 5.41 -11.39 -5.59
CA GLU A 158 4.66 -12.11 -6.62
C GLU A 158 4.48 -11.29 -7.90
N LEU A 159 4.28 -9.98 -7.79
CA LEU A 159 4.21 -9.07 -8.93
C LEU A 159 5.53 -9.07 -9.69
N VAL A 160 6.66 -8.89 -8.99
CA VAL A 160 8.00 -8.87 -9.59
C VAL A 160 8.37 -10.21 -10.21
N GLU A 161 8.09 -11.34 -9.53
CA GLU A 161 8.34 -12.68 -10.08
C GLU A 161 7.55 -12.92 -11.37
N ARG A 162 6.27 -12.53 -11.41
CA ARG A 162 5.47 -12.60 -12.63
C ARG A 162 6.01 -11.70 -13.73
N ALA A 163 6.51 -10.52 -13.37
CA ALA A 163 7.10 -9.58 -14.32
C ALA A 163 8.37 -10.15 -14.97
N ILE A 164 9.25 -10.75 -14.17
CA ILE A 164 10.46 -11.43 -14.65
C ILE A 164 10.11 -12.57 -15.60
N ALA A 165 9.14 -13.42 -15.22
CA ALA A 165 8.76 -14.58 -16.03
C ALA A 165 8.17 -14.23 -17.41
N ARG A 166 7.76 -12.98 -17.63
CA ARG A 166 7.16 -12.49 -18.88
C ARG A 166 8.14 -11.75 -19.79
N GLN A 167 9.35 -11.47 -19.33
CA GLN A 167 10.35 -10.76 -20.13
C GLN A 167 10.97 -11.73 -21.15
N PRO A 168 11.07 -11.36 -22.43
CA PRO A 168 11.75 -12.19 -23.43
C PRO A 168 13.24 -12.30 -23.07
N VAL A 169 13.77 -13.52 -23.18
CA VAL A 169 15.20 -13.85 -22.99
C VAL A 169 16.07 -13.12 -24.01
#